data_AF-A0A7C9EL49-F1
#
_entry.id   AF-A0A7C9EL49-F1
#
_cell.length_a   1.000
_cell.length_b   1.000
_cell.length_c   1.000
_cell.angle_alpha   90.00
_cell.angle_beta   90.00
_cell.angle_gamma   90.00
#
_symmetry.space_group_name_H-M   'P 1'
#
loop_
_entity.id
_entity.type
_entity.pdbx_description
1 polymer ?
#
loop_
_entity_poly.entity_id
_entity_poly.type
_entity_poly.pdbx_seq_one_letter_code
_entity_poly.pdbx_strand_id
1 'polypeptide(L)'
;FRSHYPFSLSSHPPAMRTLTPLSLLLLFSLLSPSTGDLPGTWELLVPDAGIASMHTAVTHFNTVVLLDRTDIGPSRLRLPANLCRRHRNRPNATDLNPDCYAHSAL
;
A
#
# COMPACT_ATOMS: atom_id res chain seq x y z
N PHE A 1 -27.40 68.04 -44.95
CA PHE A 1 -28.29 67.39 -43.96
C PHE A 1 -27.41 66.64 -42.97
N ARG A 2 -27.47 67.02 -41.69
CA ARG A 2 -26.62 66.50 -40.61
C ARG A 2 -27.41 65.43 -39.87
N SER A 3 -26.95 64.18 -39.84
CA SER A 3 -27.40 63.19 -38.86
C SER A 3 -26.22 62.78 -38.00
N HIS A 4 -26.30 63.18 -36.74
CA HIS A 4 -25.49 62.68 -35.65
C HIS A 4 -26.05 61.33 -35.22
N TYR A 5 -25.18 60.32 -35.08
CA TYR A 5 -25.43 59.18 -34.22
C TYR A 5 -24.15 58.92 -33.41
N PRO A 6 -24.16 59.06 -32.07
CA PRO A 6 -23.14 58.47 -31.24
C PRO A 6 -23.63 57.08 -30.81
N PHE A 7 -23.08 56.02 -31.39
CA PHE A 7 -23.24 54.68 -30.82
C PHE A 7 -22.10 54.49 -29.81
N SER A 8 -22.41 54.74 -28.53
CA SER A 8 -21.47 54.52 -27.43
C SER A 8 -21.46 53.03 -27.11
N LEU A 9 -20.41 52.31 -27.50
CA LEU A 9 -20.25 50.88 -27.19
C LEU A 9 -19.77 50.75 -25.74
N SER A 10 -20.71 50.52 -24.83
CA SER A 10 -20.40 50.27 -23.41
C SER A 10 -19.86 48.85 -23.26
N SER A 11 -18.54 48.71 -23.15
CA SER A 11 -17.89 47.45 -22.78
C SER A 11 -18.08 47.19 -21.28
N HIS A 12 -19.22 46.60 -20.92
CA HIS A 12 -19.38 46.01 -19.60
C HIS A 12 -18.48 44.76 -19.52
N PRO A 13 -17.58 44.65 -18.51
CA PRO A 13 -16.87 43.41 -18.29
C PRO A 13 -17.89 42.30 -17.98
N PRO A 14 -17.69 41.06 -18.47
CA PRO A 14 -18.54 39.96 -18.04
C PRO A 14 -18.42 39.85 -16.53
N ALA A 15 -19.55 39.93 -15.83
CA ALA A 15 -19.60 39.77 -14.39
C ALA A 15 -18.93 38.43 -14.04
N MET A 16 -17.74 38.50 -13.44
CA MET A 16 -17.00 37.34 -12.99
C MET A 16 -17.82 36.69 -11.86
N ARG A 17 -18.61 35.67 -12.21
CA ARG A 17 -19.41 34.92 -11.26
C ARG A 17 -18.47 34.18 -10.33
N THR A 18 -18.26 34.74 -9.15
CA THR A 18 -17.53 34.08 -8.07
C THR A 18 -18.28 32.79 -7.73
N LEU A 19 -17.64 31.65 -7.97
CA LEU A 19 -18.17 30.36 -7.53
C LEU A 19 -18.32 30.43 -6.02
N THR A 20 -19.55 30.32 -5.54
CA THR A 20 -19.82 30.37 -4.11
C THR A 20 -19.12 29.19 -3.44
N PRO A 21 -18.63 29.36 -2.20
CA PRO A 21 -17.97 28.27 -1.47
C PRO A 21 -18.87 27.04 -1.33
N LEU A 22 -20.19 27.24 -1.31
CA LEU A 22 -21.19 26.17 -1.35
C LEU A 22 -21.17 25.38 -2.66
N SER A 23 -21.03 26.05 -3.81
CA SER A 23 -20.91 25.38 -5.12
C SER A 23 -19.65 24.54 -5.22
N LEU A 24 -18.54 25.01 -4.63
CA LEU A 24 -17.28 24.26 -4.60
C LEU A 24 -17.38 23.05 -3.66
N LEU A 25 -18.03 23.21 -2.51
CA LEU A 25 -18.27 22.11 -1.56
C LEU A 25 -19.14 21.00 -2.17
N LEU A 26 -20.23 21.38 -2.86
CA LEU A 26 -21.10 20.45 -3.58
C LEU A 26 -20.34 19.69 -4.68
N LEU A 27 -19.49 20.38 -5.44
CA LEU A 27 -18.66 19.76 -6.46
C LEU A 27 -17.67 18.75 -5.84
N PHE A 28 -17.06 19.08 -4.69
CA PHE A 28 -16.13 18.20 -4.00
C PHE A 28 -16.81 16.92 -3.45
N SER A 29 -18.03 17.05 -2.93
CA SER A 29 -18.83 15.90 -2.49
C SER A 29 -19.22 14.97 -3.66
N LEU A 30 -19.49 15.52 -4.84
CA LEU A 30 -19.82 14.76 -6.05
C LEU A 30 -18.60 14.09 -6.70
N LEU A 31 -17.39 14.65 -6.51
CA LEU A 31 -16.13 14.11 -7.00
C LEU A 31 -15.43 13.18 -5.99
N SER A 32 -16.05 12.92 -4.84
CA SER A 32 -15.48 12.01 -3.85
C SER A 32 -15.39 10.60 -4.46
N PRO A 33 -14.19 9.98 -4.50
CA PRO A 33 -14.06 8.61 -4.99
C PRO A 33 -14.92 7.72 -4.10
N SER A 34 -15.83 6.94 -4.71
CA SER A 34 -16.53 5.89 -3.98
C SER A 34 -15.46 4.91 -3.50
N THR A 35 -15.28 4.80 -2.18
CA THR A 35 -14.62 3.64 -1.61
C THR A 35 -15.53 2.45 -1.89
N GLY A 36 -15.35 1.82 -3.05
CA GLY A 36 -16.01 0.56 -3.35
C GLY A 36 -15.52 -0.44 -2.31
N ASP A 37 -16.43 -0.87 -1.44
CA ASP A 37 -16.14 -1.97 -0.52
C ASP A 37 -15.93 -3.20 -1.39
N LEU A 38 -14.67 -3.61 -1.53
CA LEU A 38 -14.36 -4.81 -2.30
C LEU A 38 -15.02 -5.98 -1.55
N PRO A 39 -15.79 -6.84 -2.24
CA PRO A 39 -16.43 -7.96 -1.58
C PRO A 39 -15.35 -8.86 -0.96
N GLY A 40 -15.43 -9.07 0.35
CA GLY A 40 -14.50 -9.89 1.10
C GLY A 40 -14.58 -9.62 2.60
N THR A 41 -14.23 -10.62 3.41
CA THR A 41 -14.13 -10.48 4.86
C THR A 41 -12.72 -10.80 5.31
N TRP A 42 -12.23 -10.07 6.31
CA TRP A 42 -10.99 -10.40 6.99
C TRP A 42 -11.29 -11.29 8.18
N GLU A 43 -10.55 -12.38 8.30
CA GLU A 43 -10.58 -13.27 9.46
C GLU A 43 -9.16 -13.49 9.95
N LEU A 44 -8.98 -13.45 11.27
CA LEU A 44 -7.69 -13.75 11.87
C LEU A 44 -7.47 -15.26 11.88
N LEU A 45 -6.52 -15.75 11.08
CA LEU A 45 -6.17 -17.18 11.04
C LEU A 45 -5.34 -17.59 12.25
N VAL A 46 -4.25 -16.87 12.52
CA VAL A 46 -3.32 -17.11 13.63
C VAL A 46 -2.84 -15.78 14.20
N PRO A 47 -2.88 -15.55 15.53
CA PRO A 47 -2.43 -14.31 16.15
C PRO A 47 -0.95 -13.98 15.93
N ASP A 48 -0.08 -14.99 15.91
CA ASP A 48 1.36 -14.87 15.65
C ASP A 48 1.88 -16.15 14.99
N ALA A 49 2.23 -16.07 13.71
CA ALA A 49 2.83 -17.18 12.97
C ALA A 49 4.34 -17.35 13.25
N GLY A 50 4.95 -16.45 14.04
CA GLY A 50 6.35 -16.48 14.39
C GLY A 50 7.30 -16.04 13.29
N ILE A 51 6.79 -15.57 12.15
CA ILE A 51 7.56 -15.10 10.99
C ILE A 51 7.01 -13.77 10.45
N ALA A 52 7.90 -12.83 10.14
CA ALA A 52 7.55 -11.58 9.49
C ALA A 52 7.60 -11.77 7.97
N SER A 53 6.54 -12.35 7.40
CA SER A 53 6.49 -12.73 5.99
C SER A 53 6.73 -11.54 5.05
N MET A 54 7.63 -11.72 4.08
CA MET A 54 7.80 -10.80 2.95
C MET A 54 6.92 -11.22 1.77
N HIS A 55 6.67 -12.52 1.59
CA HIS A 55 5.83 -13.08 0.53
C HIS A 55 4.86 -14.10 1.12
N THR A 56 3.58 -13.97 0.78
CA THR A 56 2.52 -14.87 1.25
C THR A 56 1.71 -15.41 0.07
N ALA A 57 1.42 -16.71 0.08
CA ALA A 57 0.58 -17.35 -0.92
C ALA A 57 -0.53 -18.17 -0.26
N VAL A 58 -1.76 -18.01 -0.74
CA VAL A 58 -2.91 -18.85 -0.34
C VAL A 58 -3.05 -19.96 -1.36
N THR A 59 -3.14 -21.20 -0.90
CA THR A 59 -3.31 -22.38 -1.78
C THR A 59 -4.78 -22.74 -1.94
N HIS A 60 -5.10 -23.53 -2.97
CA HIS A 60 -6.44 -24.09 -3.14
C HIS A 60 -6.82 -25.15 -2.08
N PHE A 61 -5.88 -25.52 -1.21
CA PHE A 61 -6.10 -26.39 -0.06
C PHE A 61 -6.43 -25.59 1.21
N ASN A 62 -6.72 -24.30 1.08
CA ASN A 62 -7.04 -23.42 2.21
C ASN A 62 -5.87 -23.29 3.22
N THR A 63 -4.63 -23.41 2.72
CA THR A 63 -3.41 -23.19 3.50
C THR A 63 -2.72 -21.90 3.09
N VAL A 64 -1.97 -21.29 4.00
CA VAL A 64 -1.24 -20.06 3.77
C VAL A 64 0.25 -20.32 3.94
N VAL A 65 1.03 -20.15 2.87
CA VAL A 65 2.48 -20.28 2.92
C VAL A 65 3.09 -18.90 3.15
N LEU A 66 3.84 -18.76 4.23
CA LEU A 66 4.55 -17.53 4.62
C LEU A 66 6.04 -17.69 4.34
N LEU A 67 6.66 -16.71 3.68
CA LEU A 67 8.06 -16.75 3.27
C LEU A 67 8.74 -15.43 3.61
N ASP A 68 9.86 -15.49 4.33
CA ASP A 68 10.71 -14.34 4.63
C ASP A 68 12.11 -14.53 4.02
N ARG A 69 12.90 -13.46 3.98
CA ARG A 69 14.30 -13.50 3.55
C ARG A 69 15.16 -14.14 4.63
N THR A 70 16.19 -14.86 4.20
CA THR A 70 17.15 -15.52 5.09
C THR A 70 18.23 -14.59 5.66
N ASP A 71 18.15 -13.28 5.40
CA ASP A 71 19.16 -12.29 5.79
C ASP A 71 18.62 -11.20 6.72
N ILE A 72 17.35 -11.28 7.14
CA ILE A 72 16.70 -10.31 8.02
C ILE A 72 16.36 -10.97 9.36
N GLY A 73 17.24 -10.78 10.35
CA GLY A 73 16.98 -11.11 11.76
C GLY A 73 16.56 -12.56 12.05
N PRO A 74 16.37 -12.91 13.33
CA PRO A 74 15.81 -14.19 13.71
C PRO A 74 14.28 -14.15 13.71
N SER A 75 13.63 -15.18 13.17
CA SER A 75 12.21 -15.44 13.41
C SER A 75 12.00 -16.01 14.82
N ARG A 76 10.75 -16.14 15.26
CA ARG A 76 10.41 -16.84 16.52
C ARG A 76 10.38 -18.36 16.35
N LEU A 77 10.70 -18.86 15.15
CA LEU A 77 10.71 -20.28 14.82
C LEU A 77 12.15 -20.78 14.73
N ARG A 78 12.56 -21.66 15.64
CA ARG A 78 13.90 -22.26 15.65
C ARG A 78 13.91 -23.58 14.90
N LEU A 79 14.93 -23.80 14.08
CA LEU A 79 15.20 -25.07 13.46
C LEU A 79 15.87 -26.03 14.46
N PRO A 80 15.68 -27.35 14.31
CA PRO A 80 16.50 -28.34 14.98
C PRO A 80 18.00 -28.10 14.75
N ALA A 81 18.84 -28.37 15.76
CA ALA A 81 20.25 -28.01 15.75
C ALA A 81 21.05 -28.58 14.56
N ASN A 82 20.63 -29.71 14.01
CA ASN A 82 21.22 -30.37 12.85
C ASN A 82 20.76 -29.79 11.50
N LEU A 83 19.77 -28.89 11.48
CA LEU A 83 19.20 -28.28 10.28
C LEU A 83 19.59 -26.81 10.12
N CYS A 84 20.38 -26.25 11.04
CA CYS A 84 20.86 -24.88 10.90
C CYS A 84 21.70 -24.70 9.64
N ARG A 85 21.45 -23.60 8.93
CA ARG A 85 22.17 -23.22 7.73
C ARG A 85 23.54 -22.66 8.09
N ARG A 86 24.59 -23.26 7.54
CA ARG A 86 25.96 -22.71 7.62
C ARG A 86 26.21 -21.80 6.42
N HIS A 87 26.76 -20.60 6.65
CA HIS A 87 27.16 -19.68 5.58
C HIS A 87 28.44 -20.19 4.88
N ARG A 88 28.31 -21.16 3.98
CA ARG A 88 29.44 -21.81 3.27
C ARG A 88 30.23 -20.89 2.34
N ASN A 89 29.63 -19.80 1.85
CA ASN A 89 30.22 -18.96 0.79
C ASN A 89 30.83 -17.65 1.29
N ARG A 90 31.10 -17.50 2.59
CA ARG A 90 31.80 -16.32 3.12
C ARG A 90 33.25 -16.71 3.48
N PRO A 91 34.24 -16.36 2.64
CA PRO A 91 35.61 -16.85 2.78
C PRO A 91 36.37 -16.30 4.00
N ASN A 92 35.77 -15.38 4.77
CA ASN A 92 36.36 -14.79 5.97
C ASN A 92 35.44 -14.91 7.20
N ALA A 93 34.72 -16.03 7.28
CA ALA A 93 33.71 -16.29 8.31
C ALA A 93 34.32 -16.87 9.60
N THR A 94 35.22 -16.13 10.25
CA THR A 94 35.68 -16.48 11.61
C THR A 94 34.59 -16.27 12.67
N ASP A 95 33.41 -15.72 12.31
CA ASP A 95 32.39 -15.26 13.25
C ASP A 95 30.92 -15.45 12.80
N LEU A 96 30.63 -16.35 11.84
CA LEU A 96 29.26 -16.58 11.40
C LEU A 96 28.61 -17.70 12.21
N ASN A 97 27.96 -17.33 13.32
CA ASN A 97 27.01 -18.20 14.00
C ASN A 97 26.03 -18.79 12.97
N PRO A 98 25.78 -20.12 12.98
CA PRO A 98 24.87 -20.72 12.02
C PRO A 98 23.47 -20.12 12.14
N ASP A 99 22.81 -19.94 11.00
CA ASP A 99 21.42 -19.50 10.97
C ASP A 99 20.52 -20.68 11.33
N CYS A 100 19.96 -20.63 12.54
CA CYS A 100 19.13 -21.66 13.11
C CYS A 100 17.64 -21.25 13.15
N TYR A 101 17.21 -20.29 12.33
CA TYR A 101 15.83 -19.81 12.31
C TYR A 101 15.11 -20.23 11.04
N ALA A 102 13.81 -20.51 11.15
CA ALA A 102 12.99 -20.83 10.00
C ALA A 102 12.56 -19.54 9.29
N HIS A 103 12.73 -19.53 7.97
CA HIS A 103 12.35 -18.42 7.08
C HIS A 103 11.12 -18.74 6.25
N SER A 104 10.37 -19.75 6.67
CA SER A 104 9.08 -20.12 6.11
C SER A 104 8.19 -20.75 7.17
N ALA A 105 6.87 -20.55 7.05
CA ALA A 105 5.85 -21.19 7.86
C ALA A 105 4.63 -21.56 7.00
N LEU A 106 3.82 -22.50 7.49
CA LEU A 106 2.58 -22.96 6.87
C LEU A 106 1.44 -22.94 7.90
#